data_AF-B3LW65-F1
#
_entry.id   AF-B3LW65-F1
#
_cell.length_a   1.000
_cell.length_b   1.000
_cell.length_c   1.000
_cell.angle_alpha   90.00
_cell.angle_beta   90.00
_cell.angle_gamma   90.00
#
_symmetry.space_group_name_H-M   'P 1'
#
loop_
_entity.id
_entity.type
_entity.pdbx_description
1 polymer ?
#
loop_
_entity_poly.entity_id
_entity_poly.type
_entity_poly.pdbx_seq_one_letter_code
_entity_poly.pdbx_strand_id
1 'polypeptide(L)'
;MDLGHWLLQLVVHILLVVRRIQCLRVTDINVPQIVDFRDNVTLSCSYDISGHTLNSVKWYKNGKEFFRYSPLTPPTYIPFDVEGVRLIDGGNECNEYSCRVELNLLGVQSSGVYRCEVSGDAPHFQLTARDANMSVEALPQNNPLISSFHSMYRFDDFVQVNCSTDFSSLFTRITWYINGIKVSIVDLLPSIETTIAAHDYNMRRVVSQLNFYANEPRYHQLQLQKLIQQKRTISPARLGLELRCVAEIDRYPDLQREATMTAQLFRDDLDLKNQKLTNSRSVGSIPDGKVHHLQLLAMAMAAGMTAARLLTPLTFQYGARKSARYKMAATG
;
A
#
# COMPACT_ATOMS: atom_id res chain seq x y z
N MET A 1 -22.77 72.35 1.96
CA MET A 1 -22.42 71.06 2.59
C MET A 1 -22.19 70.00 1.50
N ASP A 2 -21.57 70.38 0.38
CA ASP A 2 -21.83 69.67 -0.88
C ASP A 2 -20.68 68.78 -1.32
N LEU A 3 -19.42 69.14 -1.01
CA LEU A 3 -18.26 68.37 -1.46
C LEU A 3 -18.22 66.94 -0.87
N GLY A 4 -18.63 66.78 0.39
CA GLY A 4 -18.66 65.48 1.07
C GLY A 4 -19.72 64.52 0.51
N HIS A 5 -20.89 65.04 0.13
CA HIS A 5 -21.95 64.25 -0.50
C HIS A 5 -21.57 63.82 -1.92
N TRP A 6 -20.94 64.69 -2.70
CA TRP A 6 -20.42 64.35 -4.03
C TRP A 6 -19.33 63.28 -3.96
N LEU A 7 -18.41 63.37 -3.00
CA LEU A 7 -17.37 62.35 -2.79
C LEU A 7 -17.97 60.99 -2.38
N LEU A 8 -18.96 60.99 -1.49
CA LEU A 8 -19.66 59.75 -1.09
C LEU A 8 -20.42 59.11 -2.26
N GLN A 9 -21.11 59.91 -3.09
CA GLN A 9 -21.76 59.41 -4.28
C GLN A 9 -20.76 58.87 -5.31
N LEU A 10 -19.63 59.54 -5.51
CA LEU A 10 -18.54 59.06 -6.37
C LEU A 10 -17.98 57.74 -5.88
N VAL A 11 -17.69 57.62 -4.57
CA VAL A 11 -17.19 56.38 -3.97
C VAL A 11 -18.21 55.24 -4.10
N VAL A 12 -19.50 55.51 -3.86
CA VAL A 12 -20.56 54.50 -4.06
C VAL A 12 -20.67 54.09 -5.53
N HIS A 13 -20.61 55.03 -6.46
CA HIS A 13 -20.64 54.72 -7.90
C HIS A 13 -19.42 53.91 -8.33
N ILE A 14 -18.22 54.30 -7.87
CA ILE A 14 -16.97 53.56 -8.12
C ILE A 14 -17.09 52.14 -7.53
N LEU A 15 -17.59 51.97 -6.30
CA LEU A 15 -17.78 50.66 -5.69
C LEU A 15 -18.82 49.80 -6.45
N LEU A 16 -19.90 50.40 -6.96
CA LEU A 16 -20.90 49.71 -7.78
C LEU A 16 -20.36 49.32 -9.16
N VAL A 17 -19.53 50.16 -9.78
CA VAL A 17 -18.88 49.90 -11.08
C VAL A 17 -17.79 48.83 -10.95
N VAL A 18 -16.95 48.90 -9.91
CA VAL A 18 -15.90 47.91 -9.63
C VAL A 18 -16.52 46.52 -9.38
N ARG A 19 -17.71 46.45 -8.77
CA ARG A 19 -18.44 45.19 -8.55
C ARG A 19 -18.96 44.54 -9.83
N ARG A 20 -18.93 45.24 -10.98
CA ARG A 20 -19.37 44.75 -12.29
C ARG A 20 -18.25 44.26 -13.19
N ILE A 21 -16.98 44.35 -12.76
CA ILE A 21 -15.84 43.84 -13.53
C ILE A 21 -15.69 42.34 -13.22
N GLN A 22 -16.52 41.51 -13.84
CA GLN A 22 -16.32 40.08 -13.88
C GLN A 22 -15.59 39.76 -15.19
N CYS A 23 -14.45 39.08 -15.09
CA CYS A 23 -13.64 38.69 -16.24
C CYS A 23 -13.65 37.17 -16.40
N LEU A 24 -13.60 36.71 -17.64
CA LEU A 24 -13.46 35.31 -17.96
C LEU A 24 -12.28 34.72 -17.19
N ARG A 25 -12.55 33.66 -16.44
CA ARG A 25 -11.51 32.98 -15.65
C ARG A 25 -11.75 31.48 -15.57
N VAL A 26 -10.67 30.71 -15.63
CA VAL A 26 -10.68 29.32 -15.19
C VAL A 26 -10.71 29.33 -13.66
N THR A 27 -11.79 28.80 -13.07
CA THR A 27 -11.97 28.75 -11.62
C THR A 27 -11.23 27.57 -11.01
N ASP A 28 -11.28 26.41 -11.67
CA ASP A 28 -10.64 25.18 -11.20
C ASP A 28 -10.13 24.33 -12.36
N ILE A 29 -9.02 23.63 -12.12
CA ILE A 29 -8.49 22.59 -13.00
C ILE A 29 -8.13 21.38 -12.14
N ASN A 30 -8.74 20.25 -12.45
CA ASN A 30 -8.47 18.99 -11.79
C ASN A 30 -7.79 18.05 -12.79
N VAL A 31 -6.51 17.83 -12.55
CA VAL A 31 -5.65 16.87 -13.23
C VAL A 31 -4.94 16.11 -12.11
N PRO A 32 -5.14 14.78 -11.98
CA PRO A 32 -4.50 14.03 -10.91
C PRO A 32 -2.97 14.12 -11.00
N GLN A 33 -2.33 14.38 -9.86
CA GLN A 33 -0.88 14.52 -9.81
C GLN A 33 -0.15 13.22 -10.18
N ILE A 34 -0.74 12.07 -9.83
CA ILE A 34 -0.22 10.74 -10.14
C ILE A 34 -1.36 9.78 -10.45
N VAL A 35 -1.18 8.94 -11.46
CA VAL A 35 -2.16 7.93 -11.91
C VAL A 35 -1.45 6.62 -12.24
N ASP A 36 -2.10 5.49 -12.00
CA ASP A 36 -1.61 4.20 -12.49
C ASP A 36 -1.82 4.08 -14.01
N PHE A 37 -0.83 3.60 -14.74
CA PHE A 37 -0.95 3.40 -16.19
C PHE A 37 -2.11 2.48 -16.62
N ARG A 38 -2.62 1.65 -15.71
CA ARG A 38 -3.75 0.73 -15.95
C ARG A 38 -5.12 1.39 -15.78
N ASP A 39 -5.17 2.57 -15.19
CA ASP A 39 -6.43 3.27 -14.91
C ASP A 39 -6.82 4.20 -16.06
N ASN A 40 -8.09 4.58 -16.07
CA ASN A 40 -8.57 5.71 -16.86
C ASN A 40 -8.53 6.98 -16.02
N VAL A 41 -8.20 8.11 -16.64
CA VAL A 41 -8.16 9.41 -15.94
C VAL A 41 -9.19 10.36 -16.49
N THR A 42 -9.87 11.05 -15.58
CA THR A 42 -10.73 12.18 -15.90
C THR A 42 -9.96 13.47 -15.66
N LEU A 43 -9.91 14.33 -16.68
CA LEU A 43 -9.47 15.71 -16.55
C LEU A 43 -10.71 16.61 -16.55
N SER A 44 -10.80 17.53 -15.60
CA SER A 44 -11.93 18.46 -15.55
C SER A 44 -11.47 19.89 -15.34
N CYS A 45 -12.17 20.81 -15.98
CA CYS A 45 -11.91 22.23 -15.92
C CYS A 45 -13.22 22.96 -15.70
N SER A 46 -13.26 23.85 -14.72
CA SER A 46 -14.41 24.71 -14.44
C SER A 46 -14.05 26.16 -14.70
N TYR A 47 -15.00 26.93 -15.20
CA TYR A 47 -14.77 28.31 -15.60
C TYR A 47 -16.00 29.18 -15.40
N ASP A 48 -15.74 30.48 -15.26
CA ASP A 48 -16.74 31.53 -15.10
C ASP A 48 -16.61 32.48 -16.28
N ILE A 49 -17.58 32.41 -17.21
CA ILE A 49 -17.61 33.24 -18.41
C ILE A 49 -18.17 34.65 -18.18
N SER A 50 -18.53 34.99 -16.93
CA SER A 50 -18.90 36.36 -16.55
C SER A 50 -20.04 36.98 -17.38
N GLY A 51 -20.97 36.16 -17.86
CA GLY A 51 -22.10 36.59 -18.70
C GLY A 51 -21.75 36.85 -20.18
N HIS A 52 -20.54 36.51 -20.61
CA HIS A 52 -20.13 36.51 -22.02
C HIS A 52 -20.46 35.19 -22.70
N THR A 53 -20.40 35.15 -24.03
CA THR A 53 -20.61 33.92 -24.81
C THR A 53 -19.32 33.10 -24.87
N LEU A 54 -19.41 31.80 -24.60
CA LEU A 54 -18.30 30.86 -24.74
C LEU A 54 -18.00 30.59 -26.22
N ASN A 55 -16.77 30.83 -26.66
CA ASN A 55 -16.32 30.47 -28.01
C ASN A 55 -15.75 29.05 -28.04
N SER A 56 -14.79 28.76 -27.16
CA SER A 56 -14.18 27.42 -27.09
C SER A 56 -13.54 27.11 -25.75
N VAL A 57 -13.43 25.80 -25.46
CA VAL A 57 -12.56 25.24 -24.42
C VAL A 57 -11.60 24.29 -25.07
N LYS A 58 -10.31 24.40 -24.78
CA LYS A 58 -9.26 23.57 -25.36
C LYS A 58 -8.45 22.92 -24.26
N TRP A 59 -8.10 21.66 -24.48
CA TRP A 59 -7.14 20.96 -23.67
C TRP A 59 -5.84 20.76 -24.44
N TYR A 60 -4.73 21.05 -23.77
CA TYR A 60 -3.39 20.85 -24.29
C TYR A 60 -2.60 19.92 -23.37
N LYS A 61 -1.68 19.15 -23.97
CA LYS A 61 -0.63 18.42 -23.27
C LYS A 61 0.71 18.86 -23.83
N ASN A 62 1.60 19.32 -22.95
CA ASN A 62 2.94 19.81 -23.33
C ASN A 62 2.89 20.83 -24.48
N GLY A 63 1.89 21.72 -24.47
CA GLY A 63 1.68 22.76 -25.48
C GLY A 63 1.02 22.31 -26.79
N LYS A 64 0.71 21.01 -26.95
CA LYS A 64 -0.04 20.50 -28.11
C LYS A 64 -1.50 20.31 -27.76
N GLU A 65 -2.38 20.89 -28.57
CA GLU A 65 -3.83 20.73 -28.42
C GLU A 65 -4.20 19.28 -28.73
N PHE A 66 -4.97 18.64 -27.84
CA PHE A 66 -5.48 17.28 -28.06
C PHE A 66 -7.01 17.22 -28.09
N PHE A 67 -7.69 18.26 -27.62
CA PHE A 67 -9.14 18.33 -27.62
C PHE A 67 -9.64 19.78 -27.65
N ARG A 68 -10.74 20.00 -28.37
CA ARG A 68 -11.49 21.25 -28.41
C ARG A 68 -12.98 21.01 -28.29
N TYR A 69 -13.63 21.82 -27.47
CA TYR A 69 -15.07 22.01 -27.42
C TYR A 69 -15.43 23.39 -27.99
N SER A 70 -16.30 23.44 -29.00
CA SER A 70 -16.78 24.66 -29.65
C SER A 70 -18.32 24.63 -29.77
N PRO A 71 -19.09 25.15 -28.79
CA PRO A 71 -20.55 25.00 -28.74
C PRO A 71 -21.28 25.59 -29.95
N LEU A 72 -20.72 26.65 -30.57
CA LEU A 72 -21.34 27.38 -31.67
C LEU A 72 -20.91 26.89 -33.06
N THR A 73 -19.95 25.97 -33.16
CA THR A 73 -19.39 25.50 -34.43
C THR A 73 -19.37 23.97 -34.49
N PRO A 74 -20.24 23.34 -35.30
CA PRO A 74 -20.18 21.91 -35.54
C PRO A 74 -18.93 21.50 -36.35
N PRO A 75 -18.27 20.36 -36.06
CA PRO A 75 -18.57 19.47 -34.93
C PRO A 75 -18.16 20.10 -33.59
N THR A 76 -19.02 19.93 -32.58
CA THR A 76 -18.85 20.58 -31.27
C THR A 76 -17.66 20.06 -30.49
N TYR A 77 -17.26 18.80 -30.72
CA TYR A 77 -16.07 18.17 -30.15
C TYR A 77 -15.09 17.81 -31.26
N ILE A 78 -13.86 18.28 -31.13
CA ILE A 78 -12.79 18.06 -32.10
C ILE A 78 -11.57 17.47 -31.37
N PRO A 79 -11.25 16.18 -31.57
CA PRO A 79 -10.02 15.59 -31.06
C PRO A 79 -8.83 15.90 -31.97
N PHE A 80 -7.64 15.95 -31.40
CA PHE A 80 -6.37 16.06 -32.12
C PHE A 80 -5.39 15.00 -31.60
N ASP A 81 -4.61 14.42 -32.51
CA ASP A 81 -3.67 13.36 -32.15
C ASP A 81 -2.43 13.94 -31.43
N VAL A 82 -2.20 13.46 -30.22
CA VAL A 82 -1.06 13.83 -29.38
C VAL A 82 -0.52 12.59 -28.69
N GLU A 83 0.78 12.38 -28.79
CA GLU A 83 1.46 11.23 -28.18
C GLU A 83 1.15 11.13 -26.68
N GLY A 84 0.78 9.91 -26.24
CA GLY A 84 0.39 9.63 -24.86
C GLY A 84 -1.00 10.13 -24.47
N VAL A 85 -1.82 10.60 -25.41
CA VAL A 85 -3.21 10.98 -25.17
C VAL A 85 -4.14 10.10 -25.98
N ARG A 86 -5.06 9.41 -25.30
CA ARG A 86 -6.12 8.65 -25.95
C ARG A 86 -7.45 8.99 -25.29
N LEU A 87 -8.27 9.76 -25.99
CA LEU A 87 -9.62 10.10 -25.54
C LEU A 87 -10.53 8.87 -25.60
N ILE A 88 -11.41 8.73 -24.60
CA ILE A 88 -12.47 7.72 -24.60
C ILE A 88 -13.65 8.25 -25.43
N ASP A 89 -14.12 7.43 -26.38
CA ASP A 89 -15.29 7.76 -27.18
C ASP A 89 -16.53 7.91 -26.28
N GLY A 90 -17.19 9.08 -26.35
CA GLY A 90 -18.34 9.39 -25.52
C GLY A 90 -18.02 9.73 -24.05
N GLY A 91 -16.75 9.78 -23.64
CA GLY A 91 -16.34 10.18 -22.28
C GLY A 91 -16.19 11.70 -22.09
N ASN A 92 -16.51 12.50 -23.10
CA ASN A 92 -16.31 13.95 -23.09
C ASN A 92 -17.63 14.67 -22.78
N GLU A 93 -17.61 15.55 -21.77
CA GLU A 93 -18.78 16.30 -21.33
C GLU A 93 -18.39 17.76 -21.11
N CYS A 94 -18.86 18.66 -21.98
CA CYS A 94 -18.59 20.09 -21.84
C CYS A 94 -19.86 20.92 -22.06
N ASN A 95 -19.95 22.02 -21.31
CA ASN A 95 -21.08 22.95 -21.32
C ASN A 95 -20.60 24.39 -21.06
N GLU A 96 -21.48 25.29 -20.63
CA GLU A 96 -21.17 26.71 -20.41
C GLU A 96 -20.30 26.97 -19.15
N TYR A 97 -20.18 26.00 -18.24
CA TYR A 97 -19.53 26.17 -16.92
C TYR A 97 -18.35 25.22 -16.69
N SER A 98 -18.33 24.07 -17.37
CA SER A 98 -17.29 23.07 -17.20
C SER A 98 -17.03 22.27 -18.47
N CYS A 99 -15.82 21.70 -18.54
CA CYS A 99 -15.41 20.79 -19.60
C CYS A 99 -14.57 19.65 -19.03
N ARG A 100 -15.06 18.42 -19.22
CA ARG A 100 -14.49 17.17 -18.76
C ARG A 100 -14.10 16.32 -19.97
N VAL A 101 -12.93 15.71 -19.90
CA VAL A 101 -12.45 14.72 -20.89
C VAL A 101 -11.90 13.51 -20.15
N GLU A 102 -12.08 12.33 -20.73
CA GLU A 102 -11.57 11.08 -20.18
C GLU A 102 -10.49 10.48 -21.09
N LEU A 103 -9.38 10.07 -20.48
CA LEU A 103 -8.26 9.43 -21.15
C LEU A 103 -8.14 7.97 -20.69
N ASN A 104 -7.78 7.08 -21.62
CA ASN A 104 -7.44 5.69 -21.34
C ASN A 104 -6.08 5.33 -21.98
N LEU A 105 -5.69 4.05 -21.87
CA LEU A 105 -4.46 3.52 -22.46
C LEU A 105 -3.24 4.39 -22.10
N LEU A 106 -3.14 4.73 -20.81
CA LEU A 106 -2.08 5.58 -20.29
C LEU A 106 -0.74 4.86 -20.35
N GLY A 107 0.33 5.65 -20.43
CA GLY A 107 1.70 5.14 -20.32
C GLY A 107 2.68 6.24 -19.94
N VAL A 108 3.98 5.96 -20.02
CA VAL A 108 5.04 6.92 -19.65
C VAL A 108 4.86 8.24 -20.40
N GLN A 109 4.52 8.17 -21.69
CA GLN A 109 4.29 9.34 -22.53
C GLN A 109 3.05 10.13 -22.16
N SER A 110 2.10 9.58 -21.41
CA SER A 110 0.94 10.33 -20.90
C SER A 110 1.31 11.32 -19.80
N SER A 111 2.50 11.21 -19.21
CA SER A 111 3.00 12.18 -18.23
C SER A 111 3.30 13.54 -18.89
N GLY A 112 3.04 14.62 -18.16
CA GLY A 112 3.32 15.96 -18.65
C GLY A 112 2.48 17.06 -18.02
N VAL A 113 2.56 18.24 -18.63
CA VAL A 113 1.79 19.43 -18.24
C VAL A 113 0.51 19.45 -19.08
N TYR A 114 -0.62 19.44 -18.40
CA TYR A 114 -1.95 19.58 -18.99
C TYR A 114 -2.48 20.99 -18.77
N ARG A 115 -3.04 21.59 -19.81
CA ARG A 115 -3.59 22.95 -19.76
C ARG A 115 -5.04 22.93 -20.23
N CYS A 116 -5.91 23.57 -19.46
CA CYS A 116 -7.23 23.97 -19.91
C CYS A 116 -7.20 25.44 -20.28
N GLU A 117 -7.62 25.76 -21.50
CA GLU A 117 -7.73 27.12 -22.03
C GLU A 117 -9.18 27.39 -22.41
N VAL A 118 -9.71 28.53 -21.97
CA VAL A 118 -11.09 28.96 -22.22
C VAL A 118 -11.05 30.29 -22.94
N SER A 119 -11.78 30.38 -24.05
CA SER A 119 -11.91 31.60 -24.85
C SER A 119 -13.36 32.07 -24.92
N GLY A 120 -13.61 33.34 -24.67
CA GLY A 120 -14.87 34.01 -24.96
C GLY A 120 -14.99 34.40 -26.43
N ASP A 121 -16.21 34.68 -26.87
CA ASP A 121 -16.51 35.11 -28.24
C ASP A 121 -16.40 36.63 -28.43
N ALA A 122 -16.68 37.09 -29.65
CA ALA A 122 -16.85 38.49 -29.98
C ALA A 122 -17.82 39.18 -28.99
N PRO A 123 -17.58 40.46 -28.64
CA PRO A 123 -16.56 41.36 -29.18
C PRO A 123 -15.23 41.36 -28.39
N HIS A 124 -15.16 40.67 -27.25
CA HIS A 124 -14.05 40.81 -26.32
C HIS A 124 -12.94 39.79 -26.50
N PHE A 125 -13.24 38.61 -27.05
CA PHE A 125 -12.25 37.55 -27.33
C PHE A 125 -11.32 37.25 -26.14
N GLN A 126 -11.86 37.28 -24.92
CA GLN A 126 -11.09 37.06 -23.70
C GLN A 126 -10.51 35.64 -23.70
N LEU A 127 -9.31 35.47 -23.16
CA LEU A 127 -8.61 34.19 -23.08
C LEU A 127 -8.05 33.99 -21.67
N THR A 128 -8.26 32.82 -21.10
CA THR A 128 -7.73 32.44 -19.79
C THR A 128 -7.32 30.97 -19.82
N ALA A 129 -6.32 30.59 -19.02
CA ALA A 129 -5.87 29.21 -18.95
C ALA A 129 -5.32 28.87 -17.56
N ARG A 130 -5.33 27.58 -17.22
CA ARG A 130 -4.61 27.02 -16.08
C ARG A 130 -3.93 25.72 -16.46
N ASP A 131 -2.83 25.46 -15.77
CA ASP A 131 -1.96 24.31 -15.99
C ASP A 131 -1.93 23.43 -14.75
N ALA A 132 -1.81 22.12 -14.95
CA ALA A 132 -1.57 21.14 -13.89
C ALA A 132 -0.73 19.97 -14.43
N ASN A 133 0.06 19.35 -13.56
CA ASN A 133 0.98 18.28 -13.94
C ASN A 133 0.38 16.92 -13.60
N MET A 134 0.57 15.95 -14.50
CA MET A 134 0.23 14.55 -14.27
C MET A 134 1.46 13.68 -14.50
N SER A 135 1.73 12.77 -13.56
CA SER A 135 2.69 11.68 -13.71
C SER A 135 1.93 10.36 -13.85
N VAL A 136 2.26 9.56 -14.85
CA VAL A 136 1.69 8.22 -15.04
C VAL A 136 2.74 7.19 -14.69
N GLU A 137 2.47 6.41 -13.66
CA GLU A 137 3.42 5.51 -13.01
C GLU A 137 2.82 4.10 -12.92
N ALA A 138 3.66 3.08 -12.70
CA ALA A 138 3.21 1.75 -12.34
C ALA A 138 3.10 1.67 -10.81
N LEU A 139 1.90 1.87 -10.27
CA LEU A 139 1.67 1.84 -8.82
C LEU A 139 1.59 0.41 -8.30
N PRO A 140 1.95 0.14 -7.03
CA PRO A 140 1.75 -1.17 -6.43
C PRO A 140 0.25 -1.47 -6.35
N GLN A 141 -0.16 -2.67 -6.79
CA GLN A 141 -1.56 -3.09 -6.77
C GLN A 141 -1.91 -3.83 -5.48
N ASN A 142 -0.92 -4.54 -4.92
CA ASN A 142 -1.10 -5.36 -3.75
C ASN A 142 -0.38 -4.76 -2.54
N ASN A 143 -0.92 -5.07 -1.35
CA ASN A 143 -0.22 -4.81 -0.10
C ASN A 143 1.06 -5.66 -0.03
N PRO A 144 2.08 -5.22 0.74
CA PRO A 144 3.28 -6.01 0.89
C PRO A 144 2.99 -7.40 1.47
N LEU A 145 3.75 -8.40 1.06
CA LEU A 145 3.58 -9.77 1.53
C LEU A 145 4.57 -10.07 2.65
N ILE A 146 4.06 -10.36 3.85
CA ILE A 146 4.83 -10.94 4.94
C ILE A 146 4.87 -12.46 4.75
N SER A 147 6.06 -13.02 4.74
CA SER A 147 6.32 -14.45 4.56
C SER A 147 7.12 -15.02 5.74
N SER A 148 6.99 -16.33 5.95
CA SER A 148 7.62 -17.07 7.06
C SER A 148 7.15 -16.66 8.46
N PHE A 149 6.01 -15.98 8.57
CA PHE A 149 5.39 -15.65 9.85
C PHE A 149 4.31 -16.69 10.22
N HIS A 150 4.43 -17.29 11.39
CA HIS A 150 3.53 -18.30 11.92
C HIS A 150 2.52 -17.71 12.91
N SER A 151 1.36 -18.36 13.07
CA SER A 151 0.29 -17.92 13.99
C SER A 151 0.57 -18.20 15.46
N MET A 152 1.61 -18.99 15.78
CA MET A 152 1.99 -19.35 17.14
C MET A 152 3.51 -19.42 17.26
N TYR A 153 4.04 -18.92 18.38
CA TYR A 153 5.45 -18.99 18.73
C TYR A 153 5.61 -19.34 20.22
N ARG A 154 6.68 -20.05 20.54
CA ARG A 154 7.14 -20.23 21.92
C ARG A 154 7.86 -18.97 22.38
N PHE A 155 7.94 -18.82 23.69
CA PHE A 155 8.90 -17.89 24.28
C PHE A 155 10.31 -18.28 23.84
N ASP A 156 11.14 -17.28 23.55
CA ASP A 156 12.51 -17.41 23.06
C ASP A 156 12.65 -18.02 21.64
N ASP A 157 11.55 -18.23 20.91
CA ASP A 157 11.63 -18.58 19.48
C ASP A 157 12.31 -17.45 18.70
N PHE A 158 13.23 -17.84 17.82
CA PHE A 158 13.84 -16.93 16.86
C PHE A 158 12.95 -16.80 15.63
N VAL A 159 12.48 -15.58 15.40
CA VAL A 159 11.57 -15.23 14.30
C VAL A 159 12.37 -14.62 13.17
N GLN A 160 12.31 -15.25 12.00
CA GLN A 160 12.89 -14.75 10.75
C GLN A 160 11.80 -14.63 9.70
N VAL A 161 11.58 -13.41 9.24
CA VAL A 161 10.48 -13.09 8.33
C VAL A 161 10.92 -12.12 7.24
N ASN A 162 10.31 -12.27 6.07
CA ASN A 162 10.55 -11.38 4.94
C ASN A 162 9.26 -10.63 4.60
N CYS A 163 9.39 -9.33 4.37
CA CYS A 163 8.37 -8.53 3.76
C CYS A 163 8.79 -8.18 2.34
N SER A 164 7.94 -8.48 1.36
CA SER A 164 8.18 -8.19 -0.05
C SER A 164 7.14 -7.20 -0.56
N THR A 165 7.57 -6.10 -1.17
CA THR A 165 6.64 -5.17 -1.83
C THR A 165 6.11 -5.74 -3.15
N ASP A 166 5.04 -5.15 -3.67
CA ASP A 166 4.71 -5.31 -5.08
C ASP A 166 5.75 -4.62 -5.97
N PHE A 167 5.72 -4.92 -7.27
CA PHE A 167 6.51 -4.20 -8.26
C PHE A 167 5.91 -2.83 -8.53
N SER A 168 6.75 -1.80 -8.54
CA SER A 168 6.34 -0.40 -8.77
C SER A 168 7.42 0.37 -9.51
N SER A 169 7.07 1.33 -10.37
CA SER A 169 8.06 2.25 -10.95
C SER A 169 8.58 3.28 -9.93
N LEU A 170 7.85 3.45 -8.83
CA LEU A 170 8.21 4.35 -7.75
C LEU A 170 9.18 3.70 -6.75
N PHE A 171 9.95 4.55 -6.09
CA PHE A 171 10.84 4.14 -5.01
C PHE A 171 10.03 3.85 -3.74
N THR A 172 10.17 2.63 -3.23
CA THR A 172 9.49 2.17 -2.01
C THR A 172 10.49 1.82 -0.92
N ARG A 173 10.19 2.21 0.32
CA ARG A 173 10.96 1.83 1.52
C ARG A 173 10.09 0.98 2.43
N ILE A 174 10.68 -0.05 3.03
CA ILE A 174 9.99 -0.89 4.02
C ILE A 174 10.31 -0.38 5.43
N THR A 175 9.27 -0.15 6.23
CA THR A 175 9.35 0.08 7.66
C THR A 175 8.62 -1.06 8.40
N TRP A 176 9.28 -1.64 9.40
CA TRP A 176 8.70 -2.69 10.25
C TRP A 176 8.24 -2.13 11.60
N TYR A 177 7.14 -2.68 12.10
CA TYR A 177 6.64 -2.47 13.45
C TYR A 177 6.32 -3.80 14.10
N ILE A 178 6.71 -3.97 15.37
CA ILE A 178 6.32 -5.09 16.21
C ILE A 178 5.51 -4.52 17.39
N ASN A 179 4.27 -4.95 17.55
CA ASN A 179 3.34 -4.47 18.58
C ASN A 179 3.23 -2.93 18.60
N GLY A 180 3.21 -2.32 17.41
CA GLY A 180 3.16 -0.88 17.22
C GLY A 180 4.48 -0.13 17.45
N ILE A 181 5.56 -0.81 17.84
CA ILE A 181 6.88 -0.22 18.06
C ILE A 181 7.73 -0.39 16.81
N LYS A 182 8.28 0.72 16.29
CA LYS A 182 9.15 0.73 15.11
C LYS A 182 10.43 -0.07 15.40
N VAL A 183 10.78 -0.98 14.50
CA VAL A 183 11.95 -1.85 14.64
C VAL A 183 13.25 -1.09 14.42
N SER A 184 14.30 -1.47 15.16
CA SER A 184 15.65 -0.90 15.03
C SER A 184 16.40 -1.52 13.85
N ILE A 185 17.33 -0.76 13.27
CA ILE A 185 18.17 -1.25 12.16
C ILE A 185 19.03 -2.47 12.52
N VAL A 186 19.30 -2.68 13.81
CA VAL A 186 20.09 -3.82 14.32
C VAL A 186 19.39 -5.16 14.07
N ASP A 187 18.06 -5.18 14.02
CA ASP A 187 17.25 -6.38 13.80
C ASP A 187 16.98 -6.64 12.31
N LEU A 188 17.41 -5.72 11.45
CA LEU A 188 17.16 -5.73 10.02
C LEU A 188 18.41 -6.16 9.26
N LEU A 189 18.21 -6.94 8.22
CA LEU A 189 19.23 -7.12 7.19
C LEU A 189 19.08 -6.05 6.09
N PRO A 190 20.15 -5.77 5.33
CA PRO A 190 20.07 -4.89 4.17
C PRO A 190 18.95 -5.34 3.23
N SER A 191 18.10 -4.41 2.82
CA SER A 191 17.01 -4.69 1.89
C SER A 191 17.56 -5.05 0.52
N ILE A 192 16.95 -6.04 -0.13
CA ILE A 192 17.29 -6.49 -1.47
C ILE A 192 16.31 -5.87 -2.45
N GLU A 193 16.83 -5.22 -3.51
CA GLU A 193 16.03 -4.65 -4.58
C GLU A 193 16.15 -5.50 -5.84
N THR A 194 15.02 -5.81 -6.47
CA THR A 194 14.96 -6.46 -7.79
C THR A 194 14.26 -5.52 -8.76
N THR A 195 14.89 -5.25 -9.91
CA THR A 195 14.30 -4.42 -10.97
C THR A 195 13.97 -5.28 -12.18
N ILE A 196 12.79 -5.07 -12.76
CA ILE A 196 12.36 -5.66 -14.03
C ILE A 196 11.86 -4.56 -14.96
N ALA A 197 12.14 -4.69 -16.25
CA ALA A 197 11.57 -3.80 -17.27
C ALA A 197 10.28 -4.42 -17.82
N ALA A 198 9.15 -3.71 -17.73
CA ALA A 198 7.92 -4.07 -18.42
C ALA A 198 7.03 -2.85 -18.66
N HIS A 199 6.28 -2.86 -19.76
CA HIS A 199 5.38 -1.76 -20.16
C HIS A 199 6.09 -0.40 -20.19
N ASP A 200 7.36 -0.37 -20.62
CA ASP A 200 8.25 0.81 -20.65
C ASP A 200 8.59 1.41 -19.28
N TYR A 201 8.27 0.72 -18.19
CA TYR A 201 8.66 1.07 -16.82
C TYR A 201 9.78 0.17 -16.29
N ASN A 202 10.68 0.76 -15.49
CA ASN A 202 11.61 0.03 -14.64
C ASN A 202 10.95 -0.21 -13.28
N MET A 203 10.28 -1.35 -13.15
CA MET A 203 9.54 -1.70 -11.95
C MET A 203 10.46 -2.37 -10.93
N ARG A 204 10.44 -1.87 -9.70
CA ARG A 204 11.27 -2.29 -8.58
C ARG A 204 10.42 -2.99 -7.54
N ARG A 205 10.99 -4.03 -6.95
CA ARG A 205 10.47 -4.69 -5.75
C ARG A 205 11.56 -4.66 -4.70
N VAL A 206 11.18 -4.35 -3.46
CA VAL A 206 12.06 -4.38 -2.30
C VAL A 206 11.64 -5.52 -1.38
N VAL A 207 12.63 -6.27 -0.90
CA VAL A 207 12.46 -7.29 0.13
C VAL A 207 13.28 -6.91 1.35
N SER A 208 12.64 -6.83 2.51
CA SER A 208 13.30 -6.58 3.80
C SER A 208 13.15 -7.79 4.69
N GLN A 209 14.26 -8.24 5.24
CA GLN A 209 14.30 -9.33 6.22
C GLN A 209 14.45 -8.77 7.62
N LEU A 210 13.66 -9.34 8.53
CA LEU A 210 13.61 -9.01 9.95
C LEU A 210 13.89 -10.26 10.79
N ASN A 211 14.79 -10.11 11.76
CA ASN A 211 15.21 -11.16 12.68
C ASN A 211 15.05 -10.68 14.14
N PHE A 212 14.31 -11.40 14.98
CA PHE A 212 14.15 -11.05 16.40
C PHE A 212 13.70 -12.24 17.25
N TYR A 213 13.81 -12.13 18.57
CA TYR A 213 13.23 -13.11 19.50
C TYR A 213 11.78 -12.76 19.84
N ALA A 214 10.87 -13.74 19.80
CA ALA A 214 9.43 -13.52 19.87
C ALA A 214 8.96 -12.83 21.17
N ASN A 215 9.67 -13.07 22.28
CA ASN A 215 9.41 -12.51 23.61
C ASN A 215 10.30 -11.30 23.97
N GLU A 216 10.95 -10.67 23.00
CA GLU A 216 11.83 -9.51 23.22
C GLU A 216 11.11 -8.39 24.00
N PRO A 217 11.53 -8.06 25.24
CA PRO A 217 10.74 -7.24 26.17
C PRO A 217 10.38 -5.85 25.66
N ARG A 218 11.25 -5.24 24.84
CA ARG A 218 11.05 -3.88 24.30
C ARG A 218 9.78 -3.77 23.46
N TYR A 219 9.35 -4.85 22.81
CA TYR A 219 8.13 -4.86 22.00
C TYR A 219 6.85 -5.12 22.81
N HIS A 220 6.97 -5.61 24.04
CA HIS A 220 5.82 -5.95 24.89
C HIS A 220 5.53 -4.90 25.97
N GLN A 221 6.45 -3.94 26.18
CA GLN A 221 6.38 -2.98 27.27
C GLN A 221 5.08 -2.15 27.31
N LEU A 222 4.62 -1.64 26.16
CA LEU A 222 3.37 -0.85 26.08
C LEU A 222 2.12 -1.69 26.39
N GLN A 223 2.10 -2.94 25.92
CA GLN A 223 0.99 -3.85 26.16
C GLN A 223 0.92 -4.24 27.64
N LEU A 224 2.08 -4.51 28.26
CA LEU A 224 2.20 -4.77 29.69
C LEU A 224 1.74 -3.57 30.53
N GLN A 225 2.12 -2.34 30.19
CA GLN A 225 1.67 -1.13 30.89
C GLN A 225 0.14 -0.97 30.86
N LYS A 226 -0.49 -1.13 29.69
CA LYS A 226 -1.95 -1.08 29.54
C LYS A 226 -2.66 -2.14 30.39
N LEU A 227 -2.08 -3.35 30.48
CA LEU A 227 -2.66 -4.45 31.25
C LEU A 227 -2.52 -4.25 32.77
N ILE A 228 -1.38 -3.71 33.23
CA ILE A 228 -1.17 -3.35 34.65
C ILE A 228 -2.17 -2.27 35.08
N GLN A 229 -2.39 -1.25 34.25
CA GLN A 229 -3.38 -0.20 34.53
C GLN A 229 -4.81 -0.77 34.66
N GLN A 230 -5.12 -1.86 33.95
CA GLN A 230 -6.42 -2.52 34.01
C GLN A 230 -6.60 -3.51 35.16
N LYS A 231 -5.62 -3.67 36.08
CA LYS A 231 -5.64 -4.63 37.20
C LYS A 231 -5.96 -6.08 36.79
N ARG A 232 -5.63 -6.50 35.57
CA ARG A 232 -5.84 -7.87 35.09
C ARG A 232 -4.62 -8.73 35.38
N THR A 233 -4.81 -9.89 36.03
CA THR A 233 -3.79 -10.94 36.13
C THR A 233 -3.58 -11.59 34.75
N ILE A 234 -2.33 -11.56 34.27
CA ILE A 234 -1.95 -12.11 32.96
C ILE A 234 -1.62 -13.60 33.12
N SER A 235 -2.22 -14.45 32.27
CA SER A 235 -1.66 -15.75 31.94
C SER A 235 -0.65 -15.58 30.78
N PRO A 236 0.47 -16.32 30.76
CA PRO A 236 1.44 -16.29 29.65
C PRO A 236 0.81 -16.52 28.26
N ALA A 237 -0.35 -17.19 28.20
CA ALA A 237 -1.13 -17.47 27.00
C ALA A 237 -1.85 -16.26 26.37
N ARG A 238 -1.68 -15.04 26.89
CA ARG A 238 -2.35 -13.82 26.38
C ARG A 238 -1.43 -12.80 25.71
N LEU A 239 -0.12 -13.03 25.69
CA LEU A 239 0.78 -12.14 24.94
C LEU A 239 0.61 -12.42 23.44
N GLY A 240 0.24 -11.37 22.71
CA GLY A 240 0.15 -11.39 21.25
C GLY A 240 1.40 -10.77 20.65
N LEU A 241 1.75 -11.23 19.46
CA LEU A 241 2.76 -10.63 18.61
C LEU A 241 2.06 -10.13 17.36
N GLU A 242 2.01 -8.82 17.18
CA GLU A 242 1.52 -8.17 15.98
C GLU A 242 2.72 -7.67 15.18
N LEU A 243 2.82 -8.11 13.94
CA LEU A 243 3.85 -7.69 13.00
C LEU A 243 3.20 -6.87 11.90
N ARG A 244 3.67 -5.65 11.69
CA ARG A 244 3.20 -4.78 10.62
C ARG A 244 4.36 -4.36 9.73
N CYS A 245 4.24 -4.61 8.43
CA CYS A 245 5.14 -4.14 7.41
C CYS A 245 4.48 -3.02 6.61
N VAL A 246 5.12 -1.85 6.56
CA VAL A 246 4.64 -0.67 5.81
C VAL A 246 5.59 -0.42 4.66
N ALA A 247 5.06 -0.43 3.43
CA ALA A 247 5.76 -0.03 2.23
C ALA A 247 5.40 1.43 1.91
N GLU A 248 6.33 2.33 2.22
CA GLU A 248 6.19 3.79 2.05
C GLU A 248 6.74 4.20 0.68
N ILE A 249 6.06 5.14 0.02
CA ILE A 249 6.52 5.73 -1.24
C ILE A 249 6.97 7.16 -0.96
N ASP A 250 8.28 7.42 -1.04
CA ASP A 250 8.93 8.65 -0.52
C ASP A 250 8.26 9.96 -1.00
N ARG A 251 7.74 10.02 -2.23
CA ARG A 251 7.08 11.22 -2.79
C ARG A 251 5.56 11.26 -2.60
N TYR A 252 4.94 10.14 -2.23
CA TYR A 252 3.48 9.99 -2.17
C TYR A 252 3.06 9.18 -0.94
N PRO A 253 3.06 9.78 0.26
CA PRO A 253 2.71 9.09 1.49
C PRO A 253 1.30 8.48 1.48
N ASP A 254 0.35 9.11 0.79
CA ASP A 254 -1.03 8.63 0.66
C ASP A 254 -1.15 7.32 -0.13
N LEU A 255 -0.11 6.96 -0.91
CA LEU A 255 -0.05 5.71 -1.66
C LEU A 255 0.65 4.58 -0.89
N GLN A 256 1.00 4.79 0.39
CA GLN A 256 1.62 3.74 1.21
C GLN A 256 0.69 2.53 1.35
N ARG A 257 1.29 1.35 1.42
CA ARG A 257 0.55 0.09 1.63
C ARG A 257 1.13 -0.67 2.80
N GLU A 258 0.28 -1.35 3.55
CA GLU A 258 0.69 -2.10 4.73
C GLU A 258 0.08 -3.49 4.78
N ALA A 259 0.78 -4.39 5.49
CA ALA A 259 0.28 -5.70 5.85
C ALA A 259 0.55 -5.96 7.32
N THR A 260 -0.42 -6.58 7.98
CA THR A 260 -0.38 -6.90 9.40
C THR A 260 -0.65 -8.38 9.59
N MET A 261 0.16 -9.04 10.41
CA MET A 261 -0.04 -10.42 10.84
C MET A 261 0.03 -10.51 12.35
N THR A 262 -0.71 -11.46 12.93
CA THR A 262 -0.74 -11.67 14.38
C THR A 262 -0.43 -13.12 14.74
N ALA A 263 0.25 -13.28 15.87
CA ALA A 263 0.60 -14.58 16.44
C ALA A 263 0.36 -14.61 17.95
N GLN A 264 0.14 -15.80 18.48
CA GLN A 264 0.03 -16.04 19.90
C GLN A 264 1.35 -16.54 20.47
N LEU A 265 1.76 -16.00 21.62
CA LEU A 265 2.92 -16.47 22.36
C LEU A 265 2.49 -17.42 23.46
N PHE A 266 3.19 -18.56 23.59
CA PHE A 266 2.93 -19.52 24.66
C PHE A 266 4.23 -19.92 25.36
N ARG A 267 4.12 -20.14 26.68
CA ARG A 267 5.20 -20.63 27.52
C ARG A 267 4.98 -22.12 27.76
N ASP A 268 6.02 -22.93 27.59
CA ASP A 268 5.98 -24.35 27.94
C ASP A 268 6.00 -24.50 29.48
N ASP A 269 4.84 -24.29 30.13
CA ASP A 269 4.67 -24.47 31.59
C ASP A 269 4.66 -25.96 32.02
N LEU A 270 4.84 -26.90 31.08
CA LEU A 270 4.77 -28.34 31.32
C LEU A 270 6.00 -28.90 32.06
N ASP A 271 7.20 -28.33 31.87
CA ASP A 271 8.41 -28.83 32.53
C ASP A 271 8.52 -28.43 34.01
N LEU A 272 7.93 -27.30 34.42
CA LEU A 272 7.90 -26.92 35.85
C LEU A 272 6.94 -27.78 36.68
N LYS A 273 5.83 -28.24 36.09
CA LYS A 273 4.91 -29.17 36.78
C LYS A 273 5.51 -30.57 36.87
N ASN A 274 6.22 -31.02 35.84
CA ASN A 274 6.93 -32.30 35.85
C ASN A 274 8.12 -32.30 36.83
N GLN A 275 8.88 -31.21 36.93
CA GLN A 275 9.94 -31.05 37.94
C GLN A 275 9.41 -31.01 39.39
N LYS A 276 8.23 -30.42 39.61
CA LYS A 276 7.57 -30.47 40.93
C LYS A 276 7.13 -31.88 41.33
N LEU A 277 6.73 -32.71 40.38
CA LEU A 277 6.32 -34.09 40.62
C LEU A 277 7.52 -35.05 40.84
N THR A 278 8.68 -34.79 40.22
CA THR A 278 9.90 -35.56 40.48
C THR A 278 10.54 -35.19 41.82
N ASN A 279 10.55 -33.90 42.19
CA ASN A 279 11.10 -33.47 43.48
C ASN A 279 10.20 -33.78 44.68
N SER A 280 8.89 -34.00 44.48
CA SER A 280 8.00 -34.48 45.54
C SER A 280 8.16 -35.97 45.84
N ARG A 281 8.91 -36.73 45.02
CA ARG A 281 9.09 -38.17 45.16
C ARG A 281 10.40 -38.58 45.85
N SER A 282 11.24 -37.62 46.27
CA SER A 282 12.56 -37.90 46.86
C SER A 282 12.76 -37.39 48.29
N VAL A 283 11.71 -37.14 49.05
CA VAL A 283 11.81 -36.91 50.51
C VAL A 283 10.85 -37.84 51.23
N GLY A 284 11.34 -39.05 51.49
CA GLY A 284 10.70 -40.08 52.29
C GLY A 284 11.78 -40.95 52.89
N SER A 285 12.49 -40.40 53.88
CA SER A 285 13.38 -41.12 54.78
C SER A 285 12.60 -42.23 55.50
N ILE A 286 13.03 -43.49 55.37
CA ILE A 286 12.72 -44.57 56.30
C ILE A 286 14.02 -44.88 57.08
N PRO A 287 13.97 -45.04 58.41
CA PRO A 287 15.15 -45.06 59.27
C PRO A 287 15.86 -46.42 59.30
N ASP A 288 17.09 -46.34 59.79
CA ASP A 288 18.08 -47.39 60.04
C ASP A 288 17.53 -48.66 60.73
N GLY A 289 17.99 -49.84 60.30
CA GLY A 289 17.61 -51.10 60.92
C GLY A 289 18.17 -52.39 60.29
N LYS A 290 19.35 -52.80 60.77
CA LYS A 290 19.93 -54.17 60.82
C LYS A 290 20.36 -54.84 59.51
N VAL A 291 21.68 -55.02 59.42
CA VAL A 291 22.38 -56.01 58.59
C VAL A 291 22.20 -57.41 59.19
N HIS A 292 21.77 -58.40 58.40
CA HIS A 292 22.21 -59.80 58.50
C HIS A 292 21.93 -60.59 57.18
N HIS A 293 23.03 -61.08 56.61
CA HIS A 293 23.26 -62.31 55.82
C HIS A 293 22.07 -63.25 55.49
N LEU A 294 21.86 -63.59 54.20
CA LEU A 294 22.10 -64.94 53.62
C LEU A 294 21.86 -64.97 52.09
N GLN A 295 22.59 -65.85 51.42
CA GLN A 295 22.67 -66.09 49.97
C GLN A 295 21.41 -66.74 49.37
N LEU A 296 21.18 -66.61 48.06
CA LEU A 296 21.10 -67.79 47.15
C LEU A 296 21.09 -67.42 45.66
N LEU A 297 21.72 -68.32 44.90
CA LEU A 297 21.99 -68.35 43.47
C LEU A 297 20.75 -68.51 42.58
N ALA A 298 20.84 -67.98 41.35
CA ALA A 298 20.76 -68.71 40.06
C ALA A 298 21.03 -67.70 38.92
N MET A 299 22.13 -67.80 38.14
CA MET A 299 22.29 -68.65 36.93
C MET A 299 21.05 -68.59 36.01
N ALA A 300 21.10 -68.30 34.70
CA ALA A 300 22.21 -68.29 33.76
C ALA A 300 21.74 -67.74 32.40
N MET A 301 22.72 -67.32 31.56
CA MET A 301 22.79 -67.51 30.10
C MET A 301 21.83 -66.67 29.24
N ALA A 302 22.33 -65.67 28.49
CA ALA A 302 23.03 -65.76 27.19
C ALA A 302 22.10 -65.18 26.12
N ALA A 303 22.48 -64.52 25.04
CA ALA A 303 23.73 -64.05 24.46
C ALA A 303 23.37 -63.02 23.38
N GLY A 304 24.35 -62.26 22.90
CA GLY A 304 24.43 -61.98 21.46
C GLY A 304 24.07 -60.56 21.00
N MET A 305 25.04 -59.67 21.16
CA MET A 305 25.56 -58.73 20.15
C MET A 305 24.77 -58.63 18.82
N THR A 306 24.38 -57.42 18.40
CA THR A 306 25.12 -56.61 17.40
C THR A 306 24.28 -55.42 16.91
N ALA A 307 24.97 -54.31 16.72
CA ALA A 307 24.47 -53.07 16.13
C ALA A 307 24.42 -53.17 14.60
N ALA A 308 23.43 -52.53 13.96
CA ALA A 308 23.60 -51.87 12.66
C ALA A 308 22.41 -50.96 12.33
N ARG A 309 22.74 -49.74 11.91
CA ARG A 309 21.86 -48.75 11.27
C ARG A 309 21.39 -49.24 9.90
N LEU A 310 20.29 -48.66 9.38
CA LEU A 310 20.05 -48.16 8.00
C LEU A 310 18.52 -47.92 7.86
N LEU A 311 18.05 -46.66 7.82
CA LEU A 311 17.80 -45.85 6.62
C LEU A 311 16.82 -46.51 5.63
N THR A 312 15.55 -46.10 5.69
CA THR A 312 14.56 -46.25 4.62
C THR A 312 14.29 -44.87 3.98
N PRO A 313 14.34 -44.73 2.65
CA PRO A 313 13.87 -43.53 1.97
C PRO A 313 12.39 -43.69 1.57
N LEU A 314 11.57 -42.67 1.81
CA LEU A 314 10.26 -42.55 1.19
C LEU A 314 10.36 -41.65 -0.04
N THR A 315 9.93 -42.23 -1.16
CA THR A 315 9.87 -41.69 -2.51
C THR A 315 8.92 -40.50 -2.62
N PHE A 316 9.40 -39.44 -3.28
CA PHE A 316 8.65 -38.25 -3.68
C PHE A 316 7.88 -38.55 -4.99
N GLN A 317 6.55 -38.45 -5.00
CA GLN A 317 5.76 -38.46 -6.25
C GLN A 317 5.28 -37.04 -6.59
N TYR A 318 5.69 -36.56 -7.77
CA TYR A 318 5.20 -35.34 -8.40
C TYR A 318 3.87 -35.62 -9.13
N GLY A 319 2.80 -34.92 -8.76
CA GLY A 319 1.50 -34.93 -9.46
C GLY A 319 1.45 -33.86 -10.54
N ALA A 320 1.22 -34.28 -11.79
CA ALA A 320 1.23 -33.49 -13.01
C ALA A 320 -0.02 -32.62 -13.22
N ARG A 321 0.20 -31.45 -13.83
CA ARG A 321 -0.78 -30.48 -14.36
C ARG A 321 -1.66 -31.08 -15.46
N LYS A 322 -2.97 -30.81 -15.43
CA LYS A 322 -3.87 -30.95 -16.59
C LYS A 322 -4.11 -29.58 -17.24
N SER A 323 -3.76 -29.48 -18.52
CA SER A 323 -4.07 -28.38 -19.43
C SER A 323 -5.47 -28.60 -20.02
N ALA A 324 -6.33 -27.57 -19.96
CA ALA A 324 -7.64 -27.55 -20.61
C ALA A 324 -7.53 -26.85 -21.98
N ARG A 325 -7.99 -27.55 -23.01
CA ARG A 325 -7.96 -27.17 -24.43
C ARG A 325 -9.27 -26.48 -24.78
N TYR A 326 -9.22 -25.24 -25.27
CA TYR A 326 -10.37 -24.53 -25.83
C TYR A 326 -10.76 -25.14 -27.19
N LYS A 327 -12.06 -25.40 -27.38
CA LYS A 327 -12.67 -25.73 -28.69
C LYS A 327 -13.22 -24.45 -29.30
N MET A 328 -12.81 -24.14 -30.53
CA MET A 328 -13.50 -23.18 -31.38
C MET A 328 -14.73 -23.84 -31.99
N ALA A 329 -15.87 -23.16 -31.89
CA ALA A 329 -17.10 -23.49 -32.61
C ALA A 329 -17.12 -22.69 -33.92
N ALA A 330 -17.32 -23.40 -35.02
CA ALA A 330 -17.65 -22.86 -36.33
C ALA A 330 -19.06 -23.32 -36.68
N THR A 331 -19.95 -22.37 -36.93
CA THR A 331 -21.27 -22.47 -37.60
C THR A 331 -21.69 -21.01 -37.85
N GLY A 332 -22.21 -20.57 -38.98
CA GLY A 332 -22.65 -21.20 -40.22
C GLY A 332 -23.26 -20.08 -41.07
#